data_AF-A0A1I7UYS1-F1
#
_entry.id   AF-A0A1I7UYS1-F1
#
_cell.length_a   1.000
_cell.length_b   1.000
_cell.length_c   1.000
_cell.angle_alpha   90.00
_cell.angle_beta   90.00
_cell.angle_gamma   90.00
#
_symmetry.space_group_name_H-M   'P 1'
#
loop_
_entity.id
_entity.type
_entity.pdbx_description
1 polymer ?
#
loop_
_entity_poly.entity_id
_entity_poly.type
_entity_poly.pdbx_seq_one_letter_code
_entity_poly.pdbx_strand_id
1 'polypeptide(L)'
;MISNNERRNIDYLNSSFLPFWRRNAFVYKSELAFSILILICAFAEFVVYNCYVTSLLMSIASFVFALLFFEFYFGSVYNCAALLHLHTLSAGFISLCCWFSVLIPIFFGESVYLASRSVVHVIYKYYGCQVIFGSLLASFAVASFSRRKEIRAVELSHVDYLKRLMKMTAGVAGDVQKEAREFNIKPRDIHSIS
;
A
#
# COMPACT_ATOMS: atom_id res chain seq x y z
N MET A 1 -22.36 -31.04 16.01
CA MET A 1 -23.00 -29.72 16.25
C MET A 1 -21.87 -28.73 16.48
N ILE A 2 -21.57 -27.86 15.51
CA ILE A 2 -20.42 -26.94 15.59
C ILE A 2 -20.63 -26.02 16.80
N SER A 3 -19.65 -25.94 17.69
CA SER A 3 -19.77 -25.12 18.90
C SER A 3 -19.84 -23.63 18.53
N ASN A 4 -20.48 -22.79 19.36
CA ASN A 4 -20.54 -21.35 19.12
C ASN A 4 -19.15 -20.69 19.00
N ASN A 5 -18.11 -21.29 19.61
CA ASN A 5 -16.72 -20.84 19.45
C ASN A 5 -16.13 -21.18 18.09
N GLU A 6 -16.39 -22.38 17.55
CA GLU A 6 -15.96 -22.74 16.19
C GLU A 6 -16.67 -21.89 15.15
N ARG A 7 -17.97 -21.62 15.33
CA ARG A 7 -18.73 -20.76 14.42
C ARG A 7 -18.17 -19.33 14.42
N ARG A 8 -17.81 -18.80 15.59
CA ARG A 8 -17.17 -17.48 15.73
C ARG A 8 -15.75 -17.45 15.12
N ASN A 9 -14.98 -18.53 15.21
CA ASN A 9 -13.69 -18.66 14.53
C ASN A 9 -13.83 -18.77 13.02
N ILE A 10 -14.85 -19.49 12.52
CA ILE A 10 -15.15 -19.59 11.08
C ILE A 10 -15.63 -18.24 10.55
N ASP A 11 -16.41 -17.46 11.31
CA ASP A 11 -16.80 -16.10 10.94
C ASP A 11 -15.61 -15.12 11.02
N TYR A 12 -14.69 -15.32 11.96
CA TYR A 12 -13.41 -14.59 12.00
C TYR A 12 -12.54 -14.92 10.80
N LEU A 13 -12.46 -16.21 10.42
CA LEU A 13 -11.79 -16.65 9.21
C LEU A 13 -12.50 -16.07 7.97
N ASN A 14 -13.80 -16.24 7.80
CA ASN A 14 -14.53 -15.67 6.67
C ASN A 14 -14.45 -14.14 6.59
N SER A 15 -14.41 -13.42 7.71
CA SER A 15 -14.18 -11.96 7.72
C SER A 15 -12.71 -11.57 7.49
N SER A 16 -11.76 -12.43 7.88
CA SER A 16 -10.32 -12.31 7.57
C SER A 16 -9.95 -12.84 6.18
N PHE A 17 -10.88 -13.48 5.47
CA PHE A 17 -10.67 -14.08 4.14
C PHE A 17 -11.64 -13.51 3.08
N LEU A 18 -12.69 -12.78 3.47
CA LEU A 18 -13.50 -11.94 2.57
C LEU A 18 -12.54 -11.05 1.76
N PRO A 19 -12.79 -10.84 0.46
CA PRO A 19 -11.79 -10.30 -0.45
C PRO A 19 -11.45 -8.86 -0.05
N PHE A 20 -10.37 -8.71 0.72
CA PHE A 20 -9.77 -7.45 1.17
C PHE A 20 -9.51 -6.46 0.04
N TRP A 21 -9.44 -6.98 -1.19
CA TRP A 21 -9.56 -6.27 -2.46
C TRP A 21 -10.67 -5.22 -2.49
N ARG A 22 -11.84 -5.48 -1.88
CA ARG A 22 -12.99 -4.58 -1.95
C ARG A 22 -12.83 -3.32 -1.11
N ARG A 23 -12.10 -3.40 0.02
CA ARG A 23 -11.89 -2.25 0.93
C ARG A 23 -10.84 -1.28 0.36
N ASN A 24 -9.83 -1.79 -0.32
CA ASN A 24 -8.76 -0.99 -0.94
C ASN A 24 -8.96 -0.71 -2.43
N ALA A 25 -10.05 -1.22 -3.01
CA ALA A 25 -10.49 -0.90 -4.36
C ALA A 25 -10.65 0.60 -4.60
N PHE A 26 -10.99 1.35 -3.55
CA PHE A 26 -11.19 2.79 -3.65
C PHE A 26 -9.86 3.55 -3.81
N VAL A 27 -8.78 3.08 -3.17
CA VAL A 27 -7.50 3.80 -3.10
C VAL A 27 -6.76 3.78 -4.44
N TYR A 28 -6.62 2.63 -5.10
CA TYR A 28 -5.98 2.62 -6.42
C TYR A 28 -6.86 3.27 -7.50
N LYS A 29 -8.19 3.18 -7.36
CA LYS A 29 -9.11 3.87 -8.29
C LYS A 29 -8.98 5.37 -8.17
N SER A 30 -8.78 5.90 -6.95
CA SER A 30 -8.55 7.33 -6.77
C SER A 30 -7.19 7.75 -7.29
N GLU A 31 -6.11 6.99 -7.08
CA GLU A 31 -4.78 7.28 -7.68
C GLU A 31 -4.85 7.39 -9.21
N LEU A 32 -5.54 6.45 -9.87
CA LEU A 32 -5.74 6.49 -11.31
C LEU A 32 -6.60 7.69 -11.74
N ALA A 33 -7.70 7.95 -11.03
CA ALA A 33 -8.58 9.08 -11.32
C ALA A 33 -7.84 10.43 -11.18
N PHE A 34 -7.00 10.58 -10.15
CA PHE A 34 -6.17 11.77 -9.98
C PHE A 34 -5.10 11.89 -11.07
N SER A 35 -4.46 10.79 -11.48
CA SER A 35 -3.53 10.80 -12.62
C SER A 35 -4.20 11.33 -13.90
N ILE A 36 -5.41 10.85 -14.21
CA ILE A 36 -6.19 11.31 -15.38
C ILE A 36 -6.59 12.78 -15.22
N LEU A 37 -7.04 13.19 -14.03
CA LEU A 37 -7.42 14.58 -13.76
C LEU A 37 -6.23 15.53 -13.95
N ILE A 38 -5.05 15.16 -13.46
CA ILE A 38 -3.82 15.94 -13.64
C ILE A 38 -3.48 16.05 -15.13
N LEU A 39 -3.65 14.99 -15.91
CA LEU A 39 -3.40 15.02 -17.36
C LEU A 39 -4.36 15.97 -18.09
N ILE A 40 -5.64 15.99 -17.70
CA ILE A 40 -6.62 16.94 -18.23
C ILE A 40 -6.22 18.38 -17.89
N CYS A 41 -5.79 18.63 -16.64
CA CYS A 41 -5.28 19.95 -16.23
C CYS A 41 -4.02 20.34 -17.01
N ALA A 42 -3.10 19.41 -17.26
CA ALA A 42 -1.92 19.64 -18.07
C ALA A 42 -2.28 20.06 -19.50
N PHE A 43 -3.28 19.41 -20.10
CA PHE A 43 -3.77 19.75 -21.43
C PHE A 43 -4.45 21.13 -21.45
N ALA A 44 -5.24 21.46 -20.43
CA ALA A 44 -5.86 22.77 -20.30
C ALA A 44 -4.82 23.90 -20.16
N GLU A 45 -3.77 23.70 -19.34
CA GLU A 45 -2.66 24.65 -19.21
C GLU A 45 -1.90 24.86 -20.54
N PHE A 46 -1.78 23.81 -21.36
CA PHE A 46 -1.16 23.91 -22.68
C PHE A 46 -2.04 24.65 -23.69
N VAL A 47 -3.29 24.23 -23.86
CA VAL A 47 -4.18 24.73 -24.93
C VAL A 47 -4.75 26.11 -24.59
N VAL A 48 -5.20 26.31 -23.35
CA VAL A 48 -5.94 27.52 -22.95
C VAL A 48 -4.99 28.63 -22.51
N TYR A 49 -3.95 28.26 -21.76
CA TYR A 49 -3.05 29.24 -21.12
C TYR A 49 -1.68 29.34 -21.80
N ASN A 50 -1.41 28.53 -22.84
CA ASN A 50 -0.14 28.47 -23.57
C ASN A 50 1.08 28.33 -22.65
N CYS A 51 0.90 27.67 -21.49
CA CYS A 51 1.91 27.58 -20.44
C CYS A 51 2.63 26.24 -20.52
N TYR A 52 3.59 26.14 -21.45
CA TYR A 52 4.32 24.91 -21.75
C TYR A 52 5.00 24.29 -20.52
N VAL A 53 5.68 25.10 -19.71
CA VAL A 53 6.46 24.63 -18.56
C VAL A 53 5.56 23.96 -17.51
N THR A 54 4.45 24.60 -17.14
CA THR A 54 3.50 24.05 -16.17
C THR A 54 2.82 22.79 -16.69
N SER A 55 2.44 22.79 -17.97
CA SER A 55 1.85 21.61 -18.62
C SER A 55 2.80 20.41 -18.61
N LEU A 56 4.09 20.62 -18.92
CA LEU A 56 5.09 19.57 -18.91
C LEU A 56 5.30 19.01 -17.50
N LEU A 57 5.37 19.86 -16.49
CA LEU A 57 5.49 19.45 -15.08
C LEU A 57 4.28 18.65 -14.60
N MET A 58 3.06 19.08 -14.96
CA MET A 58 1.84 18.34 -14.65
C MET A 58 1.78 16.99 -15.37
N SER A 59 2.25 16.92 -16.62
CA SER A 59 2.33 15.66 -17.38
C SER A 59 3.29 14.66 -16.73
N ILE A 60 4.46 15.13 -16.28
CA ILE A 60 5.42 14.32 -15.51
C ILE A 60 4.77 13.85 -14.21
N ALA A 61 4.10 14.74 -13.47
CA ALA A 61 3.41 14.38 -12.24
C ALA A 61 2.34 13.30 -12.48
N SER A 62 1.51 13.47 -13.52
CA SER A 62 0.50 12.48 -13.91
C SER A 62 1.11 11.10 -14.19
N PHE A 63 2.24 11.06 -14.89
CA PHE A 63 2.98 9.82 -15.15
C PHE A 63 3.50 9.17 -13.86
N VAL A 64 4.05 9.97 -12.93
CA VAL A 64 4.48 9.48 -11.61
C VAL A 64 3.31 8.89 -10.82
N PHE A 65 2.14 9.55 -10.82
CA PHE A 65 0.93 8.99 -10.20
C PHE A 65 0.47 7.68 -10.86
N ALA A 66 0.66 7.52 -12.17
CA ALA A 66 0.37 6.26 -12.85
C ALA A 66 1.34 5.14 -12.43
N LEU A 67 2.62 5.44 -12.24
CA LEU A 67 3.60 4.47 -11.71
C LEU A 67 3.26 4.05 -10.28
N LEU A 68 2.94 5.02 -9.42
CA LEU A 68 2.50 4.78 -8.05
C LEU A 68 1.25 3.89 -8.01
N PHE A 69 0.28 4.19 -8.88
CA PHE A 69 -0.91 3.35 -9.08
C PHE A 69 -0.55 1.89 -9.39
N PHE A 70 0.40 1.64 -10.31
CA PHE A 70 0.82 0.28 -10.62
C PHE A 70 1.47 -0.41 -9.40
N GLU A 71 2.35 0.28 -8.67
CA GLU A 71 2.98 -0.25 -7.45
C GLU A 71 1.92 -0.63 -6.40
N PHE A 72 0.97 0.26 -6.12
CA PHE A 72 -0.09 -0.01 -5.17
C PHE A 72 -1.05 -1.11 -5.65
N TYR A 73 -1.45 -1.08 -6.92
CA TYR A 73 -2.33 -2.07 -7.52
C TYR A 73 -1.71 -3.46 -7.41
N PHE A 74 -0.51 -3.66 -7.94
CA PHE A 74 0.17 -4.96 -7.87
C PHE A 74 0.48 -5.36 -6.42
N GLY A 75 0.84 -4.41 -5.56
CA GLY A 75 1.11 -4.66 -4.15
C GLY A 75 -0.13 -5.15 -3.39
N SER A 76 -1.29 -4.58 -3.70
CA SER A 76 -2.57 -4.95 -3.12
C SER A 76 -3.12 -6.26 -3.70
N VAL A 77 -3.04 -6.43 -5.04
CA VAL A 77 -3.51 -7.60 -5.78
C VAL A 77 -2.79 -8.87 -5.34
N TYR A 78 -1.46 -8.82 -5.34
CA TYR A 78 -0.61 -9.96 -5.01
C TYR A 78 -0.30 -10.05 -3.50
N ASN A 79 -0.91 -9.20 -2.67
CA ASN A 79 -0.60 -9.05 -1.24
C ASN A 79 0.91 -8.94 -0.95
N CYS A 80 1.65 -8.23 -1.82
CA CYS A 80 3.10 -8.08 -1.68
C CYS A 80 3.43 -6.92 -0.73
N ALA A 81 3.75 -7.24 0.52
CA ALA A 81 4.08 -6.26 1.55
C ALA A 81 5.35 -5.43 1.22
N ALA A 82 6.30 -6.00 0.47
CA ALA A 82 7.51 -5.30 0.03
C ALA A 82 7.20 -4.21 -1.00
N LEU A 83 6.32 -4.51 -1.97
CA LEU A 83 5.92 -3.55 -3.00
C LEU A 83 5.10 -2.39 -2.40
N LEU A 84 4.21 -2.68 -1.44
CA LEU A 84 3.49 -1.65 -0.68
C LEU A 84 4.42 -0.80 0.20
N HIS A 85 5.52 -1.38 0.69
CA HIS A 85 6.55 -0.61 1.38
C HIS A 85 7.26 0.36 0.44
N LEU A 86 7.62 -0.12 -0.76
CA LEU A 86 8.25 0.71 -1.78
C LEU A 86 7.32 1.87 -2.16
N HIS A 87 6.05 1.59 -2.43
CA HIS A 87 5.03 2.60 -2.72
C HIS A 87 4.89 3.64 -1.59
N THR A 88 4.89 3.20 -0.34
CA THR A 88 4.84 4.11 0.82
C THR A 88 6.04 5.05 0.85
N LEU A 89 7.24 4.53 0.57
CA LEU A 89 8.48 5.31 0.57
C LEU A 89 8.54 6.25 -0.64
N SER A 90 8.16 5.80 -1.82
CA SER A 90 8.16 6.62 -3.04
C SER A 90 7.17 7.78 -2.90
N ALA A 91 5.90 7.51 -2.58
CA ALA A 91 4.89 8.54 -2.36
C ALA A 91 5.27 9.49 -1.21
N GLY A 92 5.79 8.95 -0.10
CA GLY A 92 6.23 9.75 1.05
C GLY A 92 7.41 10.68 0.73
N PHE A 93 8.42 10.17 0.01
CA PHE A 93 9.58 10.95 -0.40
C PHE A 93 9.21 12.07 -1.36
N ILE A 94 8.39 11.77 -2.38
CA ILE A 94 7.94 12.77 -3.35
C ILE A 94 7.11 13.86 -2.65
N SER A 95 6.23 13.46 -1.72
CA SER A 95 5.49 14.40 -0.87
C SER A 95 6.42 15.35 -0.11
N LEU A 96 7.46 14.82 0.55
CA LEU A 96 8.44 15.65 1.26
C LEU A 96 9.14 16.63 0.32
N CYS A 97 9.54 16.20 -0.88
CA CYS A 97 10.14 17.09 -1.87
C CYS A 97 9.18 18.22 -2.28
N CYS A 98 7.89 17.92 -2.48
CA CYS A 98 6.88 18.95 -2.77
C CYS A 98 6.78 19.96 -1.61
N TRP A 99 6.72 19.50 -0.36
CA TRP A 99 6.64 20.38 0.79
C TRP A 99 7.90 21.24 0.98
N PHE A 100 9.09 20.67 0.82
CA PHE A 100 10.35 21.43 0.87
C PHE A 100 10.42 22.50 -0.22
N SER A 101 9.94 22.21 -1.42
CA SER A 101 9.91 23.18 -2.50
C SER A 101 8.96 24.36 -2.21
N VAL A 102 7.87 24.13 -1.48
CA VAL A 102 6.94 25.21 -1.04
C VAL A 102 7.55 26.08 0.07
N LEU A 103 8.54 25.60 0.81
CA LEU A 103 9.25 26.42 1.81
C LEU A 103 10.14 27.51 1.16
N ILE A 104 10.63 27.27 -0.05
CA ILE A 104 11.50 28.22 -0.78
C ILE A 104 10.86 29.62 -0.91
N PRO A 105 9.63 29.78 -1.43
CA PRO A 105 8.98 31.09 -1.52
C PRO A 105 8.59 31.67 -0.15
N ILE A 106 8.47 30.86 0.91
CA ILE A 106 8.18 31.35 2.25
C ILE A 106 9.42 32.04 2.85
N PHE A 107 10.60 31.45 2.66
CA PHE A 107 11.85 32.00 3.20
C PHE A 107 12.51 33.05 2.28
N PHE A 108 12.30 32.96 0.97
CA PHE A 108 12.94 33.83 -0.04
C PHE A 108 11.92 34.61 -0.89
N GLY A 109 10.71 34.84 -0.36
CA GLY A 109 9.58 35.38 -1.12
C GLY A 109 9.86 36.70 -1.83
N GLU A 110 10.56 37.65 -1.19
CA GLU A 110 10.92 38.91 -1.84
C GLU A 110 11.92 38.72 -2.97
N SER A 111 12.96 37.91 -2.76
CA SER A 111 13.96 37.61 -3.79
C SER A 111 13.35 36.88 -4.98
N VAL A 112 12.45 35.93 -4.71
CA VAL A 112 11.69 35.21 -5.75
C VAL A 112 10.79 36.18 -6.49
N TYR A 113 10.04 37.04 -5.80
CA TYR A 113 9.13 38.01 -6.43
C TYR A 113 9.88 39.03 -7.29
N LEU A 114 11.00 39.56 -6.83
CA LEU A 114 11.86 40.47 -7.58
C LEU A 114 12.47 39.80 -8.82
N ALA A 115 13.01 38.59 -8.67
CA ALA A 115 13.65 37.85 -9.76
C ALA A 115 12.66 37.34 -10.81
N SER A 116 11.40 37.13 -10.42
CA SER A 116 10.40 36.46 -11.26
C SER A 116 9.24 37.35 -11.68
N ARG A 117 9.37 38.67 -11.58
CA ARG A 117 8.31 39.66 -11.82
C ARG A 117 7.51 39.46 -13.12
N SER A 118 8.14 38.91 -14.17
CA SER A 118 7.53 38.59 -15.47
C SER A 118 6.79 37.25 -15.54
N VAL A 119 7.01 36.35 -14.59
CA VAL A 119 6.48 34.96 -14.56
C VAL A 119 5.86 34.57 -13.20
N VAL A 120 5.60 35.55 -12.33
CA VAL A 120 5.04 35.38 -10.98
C VAL A 120 3.79 34.48 -10.97
N HIS A 121 2.87 34.68 -11.92
CA HIS A 121 1.65 33.89 -12.02
C HIS A 121 1.90 32.40 -12.28
N VAL A 122 2.94 32.07 -13.05
CA VAL A 122 3.35 30.68 -13.35
C VAL A 122 3.91 30.01 -12.09
N ILE A 123 4.72 30.75 -11.34
CA ILE A 123 5.36 30.27 -10.12
C ILE A 123 4.34 30.02 -9.01
N TYR A 124 3.37 30.91 -8.81
CA TYR A 124 2.31 30.68 -7.81
C TYR A 124 1.40 29.51 -8.19
N LYS A 125 1.04 29.37 -9.47
CA LYS A 125 0.32 28.17 -9.96
C LYS A 125 1.11 26.89 -9.66
N TYR A 126 2.42 26.89 -9.91
CA TYR A 126 3.29 25.75 -9.62
C TYR A 126 3.28 25.38 -8.14
N TYR A 127 3.47 26.35 -7.23
CA TYR A 127 3.43 26.07 -5.79
C TYR A 127 2.04 25.60 -5.31
N GLY A 128 0.96 26.16 -5.85
CA GLY A 128 -0.39 25.67 -5.59
C GLY A 128 -0.56 24.20 -5.96
N CYS A 129 -0.02 23.80 -7.11
CA CYS A 129 -0.03 22.39 -7.54
C CYS A 129 0.82 21.51 -6.64
N GLN A 130 1.98 21.98 -6.19
CA GLN A 130 2.84 21.24 -5.26
C GLN A 130 2.16 20.96 -3.93
N VAL A 131 1.41 21.92 -3.38
CA VAL A 131 0.66 21.71 -2.13
C VAL A 131 -0.40 20.61 -2.33
N ILE A 132 -1.19 20.70 -3.40
CA ILE A 132 -2.23 19.70 -3.70
C ILE A 132 -1.61 18.32 -3.90
N PHE A 133 -0.55 18.21 -4.71
CA PHE A 133 0.12 16.95 -4.98
C PHE A 133 0.79 16.37 -3.73
N GLY A 134 1.46 17.21 -2.94
CA GLY A 134 2.07 16.81 -1.66
C GLY A 134 1.03 16.24 -0.69
N SER A 135 -0.12 16.90 -0.53
CA SER A 135 -1.21 16.40 0.32
C SER A 135 -1.79 15.07 -0.17
N LEU A 136 -1.98 14.90 -1.50
CA LEU A 136 -2.46 13.66 -2.09
C LEU A 136 -1.46 12.52 -1.88
N LEU A 137 -0.19 12.75 -2.18
CA LEU A 137 0.89 11.77 -2.01
C LEU A 137 1.06 11.33 -0.55
N ALA A 138 0.96 12.26 0.40
CA ALA A 138 0.98 11.92 1.83
C ALA A 138 -0.20 11.01 2.21
N SER A 139 -1.39 11.29 1.68
CA SER A 139 -2.59 10.47 1.92
C SER A 139 -2.44 9.05 1.36
N PHE A 140 -1.88 8.92 0.15
CA PHE A 140 -1.59 7.63 -0.48
C PHE A 140 -0.50 6.85 0.25
N ALA A 141 0.55 7.52 0.73
CA ALA A 141 1.57 6.89 1.56
C ALA A 141 0.96 6.31 2.85
N VAL A 142 0.09 7.06 3.53
CA VAL A 142 -0.59 6.59 4.75
C VAL A 142 -1.51 5.40 4.46
N ALA A 143 -2.26 5.45 3.35
CA ALA A 143 -3.13 4.35 2.94
C ALA A 143 -2.32 3.07 2.67
N SER A 144 -1.19 3.20 1.99
CA SER A 144 -0.27 2.10 1.66
C SER A 144 0.38 1.49 2.89
N PHE A 145 0.80 2.35 3.82
CA PHE A 145 1.36 1.91 5.09
C PHE A 145 0.34 1.15 5.94
N SER A 146 -0.90 1.64 5.97
CA SER A 146 -2.01 0.99 6.66
C SER A 146 -2.28 -0.39 6.06
N ARG A 147 -2.33 -0.49 4.73
CA ARG A 147 -2.48 -1.77 4.04
C ARG A 147 -1.34 -2.75 4.33
N ARG A 148 -0.10 -2.28 4.34
CA ARG A 148 1.04 -3.13 4.72
C ARG A 148 0.91 -3.69 6.13
N LYS A 149 0.45 -2.89 7.10
CA LYS A 149 0.22 -3.34 8.49
C LYS A 149 -0.83 -4.44 8.55
N GLU A 150 -1.92 -4.30 7.77
CA GLU A 150 -2.96 -5.33 7.68
C GLU A 150 -2.41 -6.66 7.16
N ILE A 151 -1.65 -6.64 6.06
CA ILE A 151 -1.08 -7.87 5.46
C ILE A 151 -0.17 -8.57 6.47
N ARG A 152 0.71 -7.83 7.13
CA ARG A 152 1.62 -8.39 8.14
C ARG A 152 0.87 -8.98 9.34
N ALA A 153 -0.22 -8.34 9.79
CA ALA A 153 -1.02 -8.86 10.89
C ALA A 153 -1.70 -10.19 10.53
N VAL A 154 -2.19 -10.32 9.29
CA VAL A 154 -2.75 -11.57 8.77
C VAL A 154 -1.68 -12.65 8.67
N GLU A 155 -0.53 -12.35 8.07
CA GLU A 155 0.60 -13.30 7.98
C GLU A 155 1.02 -13.83 9.37
N LEU A 156 1.12 -12.95 10.38
CA LEU A 156 1.44 -13.35 11.74
C LEU A 156 0.38 -14.30 12.32
N SER A 157 -0.91 -14.00 12.11
CA SER A 157 -2.00 -14.84 12.61
C SER A 157 -1.99 -16.24 11.99
N HIS A 158 -1.61 -16.36 10.71
CA HIS A 158 -1.46 -17.64 10.02
C HIS A 158 -0.28 -18.45 10.58
N VAL A 159 0.86 -17.80 10.85
CA VAL A 159 2.02 -18.44 11.48
C VAL A 159 1.67 -18.94 12.88
N ASP A 160 0.97 -18.14 13.68
CA ASP A 160 0.51 -18.53 15.02
C ASP A 160 -0.51 -19.68 14.99
N TYR A 161 -1.37 -19.71 13.97
CA TYR A 161 -2.29 -20.83 13.76
C TYR A 161 -1.54 -22.11 13.39
N LEU A 162 -0.62 -22.06 12.42
CA LEU A 162 0.21 -23.20 12.02
C LEU A 162 1.03 -23.74 13.19
N LYS A 163 1.61 -22.86 14.00
CA LYS A 163 2.37 -23.25 15.21
C LYS A 163 1.48 -23.97 16.24
N ARG A 164 0.25 -23.49 16.44
CA ARG A 164 -0.75 -24.14 17.32
C ARG A 164 -1.16 -25.51 16.77
N LEU A 165 -1.40 -25.60 15.47
CA LEU A 165 -1.74 -26.86 14.80
C LEU A 165 -0.60 -27.88 14.96
N MET A 166 0.65 -27.48 14.69
CA MET A 166 1.83 -28.33 14.86
C MET A 166 1.96 -28.84 16.30
N LYS A 167 1.70 -27.99 17.31
CA LYS A 167 1.75 -28.40 18.72
C LYS A 167 0.65 -29.41 19.06
N MET A 168 -0.56 -29.22 18.54
CA MET A 168 -1.67 -30.14 18.73
C MET A 168 -1.39 -31.49 18.05
N THR A 169 -0.92 -31.50 16.80
CA THR A 169 -0.56 -32.73 16.09
C THR A 169 0.62 -33.45 16.74
N ALA A 170 1.59 -32.72 17.30
CA ALA A 170 2.69 -33.32 18.05
C ALA A 170 2.20 -33.98 19.36
N GLY A 171 1.25 -33.34 20.06
CA GLY A 171 0.60 -33.94 21.23
C GLY A 171 -0.15 -35.22 20.89
N VAL A 172 -1.01 -35.17 19.87
CA VAL A 172 -1.76 -36.34 19.37
C VAL A 172 -0.82 -37.46 18.92
N ALA A 173 0.28 -37.13 18.22
CA ALA A 173 1.27 -38.13 17.82
C ALA A 173 1.96 -38.78 19.03
N GLY A 174 2.25 -38.01 20.08
CA GLY A 174 2.80 -38.53 21.34
C GLY A 174 1.83 -39.44 22.08
N ASP A 175 0.54 -39.06 22.14
CA ASP A 175 -0.51 -39.86 22.76
C ASP A 175 -0.72 -41.19 22.01
N VAL A 176 -0.76 -41.16 20.66
CA VAL A 176 -0.85 -42.36 19.82
C VAL A 176 0.38 -43.26 19.98
N GLN A 177 1.59 -42.70 20.10
CA GLN A 177 2.79 -43.49 20.38
C GLN A 177 2.75 -44.14 21.77
N LYS A 178 2.17 -43.46 22.76
CA LYS A 178 2.00 -44.00 24.11
C LYS A 178 0.99 -45.14 24.13
N GLU A 179 -0.18 -44.97 23.52
CA GLU A 179 -1.17 -46.04 23.37
C GLU A 179 -0.61 -47.23 22.59
N ALA A 180 0.11 -47.00 21.47
CA ALA A 180 0.72 -48.07 20.70
C ALA A 180 1.74 -48.90 21.52
N ARG A 181 2.48 -48.27 22.45
CA ARG A 181 3.35 -48.97 23.40
C ARG A 181 2.56 -49.78 24.42
N GLU A 182 1.44 -49.25 24.92
CA GLU A 182 0.55 -49.97 25.84
C GLU A 182 -0.08 -51.22 25.19
N PHE A 183 -0.32 -51.18 23.86
CA PHE A 183 -0.79 -52.33 23.09
C PHE A 183 0.32 -53.25 22.52
N ASN A 184 1.60 -53.06 22.91
CA ASN A 184 2.76 -53.83 22.42
C ASN A 184 2.92 -53.81 20.87
N ILE A 185 2.40 -52.79 20.21
CA ILE A 185 2.52 -52.64 18.76
C ILE A 185 3.89 -52.02 18.48
N LYS A 186 4.80 -52.78 17.86
CA LYS A 186 6.12 -52.24 17.46
C LYS A 186 5.90 -51.08 16.49
N PRO A 187 6.53 -49.91 16.71
CA PRO A 187 6.50 -48.83 15.74
C PRO A 187 7.12 -49.34 14.42
N ARG A 188 6.35 -49.32 13.34
CA ARG A 188 6.89 -49.57 11.99
C ARG A 188 7.52 -48.26 11.51
N ASP A 189 8.82 -48.31 11.21
CA ASP A 189 9.52 -47.22 10.55
C ASP A 189 8.88 -46.94 9.19
N ILE A 190 8.35 -45.73 9.02
CA ILE A 190 7.71 -45.29 7.76
C ILE A 190 8.76 -45.16 6.64
N HIS A 191 10.05 -45.10 6.99
CA HIS A 191 11.17 -45.12 6.04
C HIS A 191 11.56 -46.51 5.54
N SER A 192 10.90 -47.58 5.99
CA SER A 192 11.15 -48.96 5.51
C SER A 192 10.31 -49.38 4.29
N ILE A 193 9.46 -48.48 3.78
CA ILE A 193 8.76 -48.66 2.51
C ILE A 193 9.56 -47.92 1.43
N SER A 194 10.64 -48.56 0.99
CA SER A 194 11.36 -48.25 -0.25
C SER A 194 11.20 -49.42 -1.21
#